data_AF-A0A415IRY2-F1
#
_entry.id   AF-A0A415IRY2-F1
#
_cell.length_a   1.000
_cell.length_b   1.000
_cell.length_c   1.000
_cell.angle_alpha   90.00
_cell.angle_beta   90.00
_cell.angle_gamma   90.00
#
_symmetry.space_group_name_H-M   'P 1'
#
loop_
_entity.id
_entity.type
_entity.pdbx_description
1 polymer ?
#
loop_
_entity_poly.entity_id
_entity_poly.type
_entity_poly.pdbx_seq_one_letter_code
_entity_poly.pdbx_strand_id
1 'polypeptide(L)'
;MIDFDLNNCAEGEELNPSAYNPDDYPTKETVLDFIALNCNKKPVNIDLKSLSVNGVVKRDPMETYLESRHISSSNLKSALKTPRSFYYDWERVFEEKPKPCFQLGTFAHMAFLEPRLFELVKVEPACNQASKDGVIQMIKFYEELLANEENYARDAESESPSEKWNFNALKEYRDDLKQKLIDFGYSFISEEMNMIITALKRNYYWYGGGIIPNILKGAYSEVSFYGKDEETGLNVRVRPDYFNVEENIGVNAVISFKTTRADDLGKFYYDCAKLKYELSEGMYQEVMSGVTGRNFNVTIMIMLQTVEPYDVAVLFWSPDDLANGKYKYHYALSIVKDCFDKKWFPGYDAKAEEGARGIIDMQLPDWSKKLLHPVAIDDFE
;
A
#
# COMPACT_ATOMS: atom_id res chain seq x y z
N MET A 1 37.53 -16.87 1.77
CA MET A 1 37.86 -15.53 2.28
C MET A 1 38.37 -14.75 1.09
N ILE A 2 37.61 -13.77 0.63
CA ILE A 2 38.05 -12.86 -0.43
C ILE A 2 38.86 -11.78 0.30
N ASP A 3 40.17 -11.72 0.03
CA ASP A 3 41.03 -10.64 0.50
C ASP A 3 40.65 -9.36 -0.25
N PHE A 4 40.23 -8.34 0.50
CA PHE A 4 40.04 -7.00 -0.05
C PHE A 4 41.40 -6.32 -0.14
N ASP A 5 41.84 -5.98 -1.35
CA ASP A 5 43.06 -5.18 -1.58
C ASP A 5 42.79 -3.70 -1.27
N LEU A 6 43.25 -3.26 -0.10
CA LEU A 6 43.04 -1.91 0.44
C LEU A 6 44.06 -0.88 -0.10
N ASN A 7 45.00 -1.28 -0.96
CA ASN A 7 46.12 -0.42 -1.35
C ASN A 7 45.74 0.76 -2.27
N ASN A 8 44.52 0.77 -2.82
CA ASN A 8 44.03 1.82 -3.73
C ASN A 8 42.80 2.59 -3.17
N CYS A 9 42.41 2.36 -1.92
CA CYS A 9 41.28 3.07 -1.32
C CYS A 9 41.69 4.50 -0.90
N ALA A 10 40.91 5.50 -1.27
CA ALA A 10 41.10 6.88 -0.81
C ALA A 10 40.73 6.99 0.69
N GLU A 11 41.52 7.73 1.46
CA GLU A 11 41.25 7.99 2.87
C GLU A 11 39.92 8.78 3.00
N GLY A 12 38.89 8.16 3.59
CA GLY A 12 37.58 8.79 3.84
C GLY A 12 36.40 8.25 3.03
N GLU A 13 36.59 7.28 2.13
CA GLU A 13 35.45 6.55 1.52
C GLU A 13 34.94 5.47 2.46
N GLU A 14 33.68 5.55 2.84
CA GLU A 14 33.02 4.61 3.76
C GLU A 14 32.86 3.23 3.09
N LEU A 15 33.61 2.24 3.59
CA LEU A 15 33.70 0.89 3.02
C LEU A 15 32.42 0.05 3.17
N ASN A 16 31.44 0.52 3.94
CA ASN A 16 30.17 -0.17 4.13
C ASN A 16 29.05 0.56 3.37
N PRO A 17 28.51 -0.01 2.27
CA PRO A 17 27.37 0.56 1.55
C PRO A 17 26.05 0.56 2.37
N SER A 18 26.08 0.06 3.61
CA SER A 18 24.98 0.12 4.58
C SER A 18 25.30 0.97 5.81
N ALA A 19 26.45 1.65 5.86
CA ALA A 19 26.71 2.58 6.94
C ALA A 19 25.73 3.76 6.83
N TYR A 20 24.95 3.92 7.89
CA TYR A 20 24.11 5.07 8.10
C TYR A 20 24.33 5.50 9.54
N ASN A 21 24.18 6.80 9.81
CA ASN A 21 24.20 7.27 11.19
C ASN A 21 22.78 7.20 11.77
N PRO A 22 22.52 6.40 12.82
CA PRO A 22 21.21 6.37 13.45
C PRO A 22 20.73 7.74 13.95
N ASP A 23 21.65 8.64 14.28
CA ASP A 23 21.33 9.99 14.74
C ASP A 23 20.72 10.88 13.62
N ASP A 24 20.83 10.46 12.35
CA ASP A 24 20.18 11.15 11.23
C ASP A 24 18.67 10.89 11.16
N TYR A 25 18.16 9.94 11.96
CA TYR A 25 16.76 9.54 12.02
C TYR A 25 16.12 10.05 13.32
N PRO A 26 15.13 10.97 13.25
CA PRO A 26 14.41 11.44 14.42
C PRO A 26 13.74 10.30 15.17
N THR A 27 13.72 10.40 16.50
CA THR A 27 13.04 9.42 17.34
C THR A 27 11.54 9.67 17.38
N LYS A 28 10.79 8.66 17.81
CA LYS A 28 9.34 8.82 18.07
C LYS A 28 9.06 9.91 19.11
N GLU A 29 9.94 10.09 20.09
CA GLU A 29 9.83 11.14 21.11
C GLU A 29 9.87 12.54 20.47
N THR A 30 10.71 12.78 19.46
CA THR A 30 10.74 14.05 18.72
C THR A 30 9.37 14.41 18.15
N VAL A 31 8.68 13.44 17.54
CA VAL A 31 7.34 13.62 16.98
C VAL A 31 6.30 13.86 18.08
N LEU A 32 6.36 13.08 19.17
CA LEU A 32 5.42 13.19 20.29
C LEU A 32 5.54 14.54 21.01
N ASP A 33 6.77 15.00 21.28
CA ASP A 33 7.04 16.29 21.92
C ASP A 33 6.56 17.45 21.06
N PHE A 34 6.83 17.38 19.75
CA PHE A 34 6.32 18.40 18.82
C PHE A 34 4.80 18.45 18.81
N ILE A 35 4.13 17.29 18.71
CA ILE A 35 2.67 17.21 18.73
C ILE A 35 2.12 17.76 20.05
N ALA A 36 2.68 17.38 21.20
CA ALA A 36 2.23 17.83 22.50
C ALA A 36 2.28 19.37 22.63
N LEU A 37 3.31 20.00 22.08
CA LEU A 37 3.48 21.46 22.10
C LEU A 37 2.62 22.21 21.06
N ASN A 38 2.19 21.54 19.99
CA ASN A 38 1.58 22.19 18.81
C ASN A 38 0.18 21.66 18.44
N CYS A 39 -0.38 20.70 19.17
CA CYS A 39 -1.67 20.06 18.87
C CYS A 39 -2.84 21.06 18.79
N ASN A 40 -2.77 22.21 19.47
CA ASN A 40 -3.81 23.25 19.44
C ASN A 40 -3.65 24.28 18.31
N LYS A 41 -2.50 24.30 17.61
CA LYS A 41 -2.24 25.26 16.51
C LYS A 41 -2.93 24.81 15.22
N LYS A 42 -3.23 25.71 14.28
CA LYS A 42 -3.73 25.26 12.96
C LYS A 42 -2.59 24.62 12.16
N PRO A 43 -2.84 23.57 11.35
CA PRO A 43 -1.83 23.01 10.48
C PRO A 43 -1.38 24.03 9.42
N VAL A 44 -0.12 23.96 9.05
CA VAL A 44 0.46 24.66 7.92
C VAL A 44 0.09 23.90 6.64
N ASN A 45 -0.46 24.63 5.67
CA ASN A 45 -0.81 24.10 4.35
C ASN A 45 0.28 24.52 3.36
N ILE A 46 0.99 23.55 2.80
CA ILE A 46 2.04 23.73 1.81
C ILE A 46 1.44 23.57 0.41
N ASP A 47 1.82 24.46 -0.51
CA ASP A 47 1.48 24.29 -1.91
C ASP A 47 2.27 23.11 -2.50
N LEU A 48 1.57 22.10 -3.03
CA LEU A 48 2.22 20.94 -3.65
C LEU A 48 3.16 21.35 -4.79
N LYS A 49 2.89 22.47 -5.47
CA LYS A 49 3.80 22.99 -6.51
C LYS A 49 5.14 23.44 -5.93
N SER A 50 5.17 24.00 -4.72
CA SER A 50 6.43 24.40 -4.08
C SER A 50 7.28 23.20 -3.66
N LEU A 51 6.69 22.01 -3.55
CA LEU A 51 7.41 20.76 -3.31
C LEU A 51 8.02 20.16 -4.59
N SER A 52 7.72 20.68 -5.78
CA SER A 52 8.24 20.19 -7.06
C SER A 52 9.59 20.83 -7.38
N VAL A 53 10.64 20.51 -6.61
CA VAL A 53 11.97 21.14 -6.74
C VAL A 53 12.81 20.48 -7.83
N ASN A 54 13.08 19.18 -7.70
CA ASN A 54 13.88 18.39 -8.66
C ASN A 54 13.04 17.34 -9.39
N GLY A 55 11.71 17.44 -9.28
CA GLY A 55 10.76 16.51 -9.88
C GLY A 55 9.36 17.08 -9.85
N VAL A 56 8.35 16.22 -9.96
CA VAL A 56 6.94 16.63 -9.99
C VAL A 56 6.19 16.03 -8.82
N VAL A 57 5.54 16.89 -8.05
CA VAL A 57 4.61 16.52 -6.97
C VAL A 57 3.21 16.95 -7.38
N LYS A 58 2.28 16.00 -7.50
CA LYS A 58 0.91 16.30 -7.93
C LYS A 58 -0.11 15.30 -7.39
N ARG A 59 -1.35 15.75 -7.29
CA ARG A 59 -2.52 14.87 -7.17
C ARG A 59 -3.01 14.52 -8.55
N ASP A 60 -2.90 13.25 -8.92
CA ASP A 60 -3.41 12.70 -10.17
C ASP A 60 -4.28 11.46 -9.92
N PRO A 61 -5.18 11.11 -10.86
CA PRO A 61 -5.93 9.87 -10.77
C PRO A 61 -4.99 8.66 -10.68
N MET A 62 -5.41 7.63 -9.94
CA MET A 62 -4.62 6.41 -9.77
C MET A 62 -4.34 5.72 -11.12
N GLU A 63 -5.26 5.78 -12.06
CA GLU A 63 -5.07 5.28 -13.43
C GLU A 63 -3.89 5.97 -14.12
N THR A 64 -3.85 7.31 -14.12
CA THR A 64 -2.73 8.08 -14.68
C THR A 64 -1.41 7.75 -13.99
N TYR A 65 -1.44 7.56 -12.66
CA TYR A 65 -0.28 7.09 -11.92
C TYR A 65 0.18 5.74 -12.47
N LEU A 66 -0.66 4.71 -12.42
CA LEU A 66 -0.38 3.34 -12.89
C LEU A 66 0.12 3.29 -14.34
N GLU A 67 -0.44 4.14 -15.21
CA GLU A 67 -0.06 4.23 -16.62
C GLU A 67 1.33 4.80 -16.86
N SER A 68 1.87 5.59 -15.94
CA SER A 68 3.16 6.25 -16.12
C SER A 68 4.32 5.27 -16.27
N ARG A 69 5.26 5.60 -17.17
CA ARG A 69 6.52 4.86 -17.41
C ARG A 69 7.61 5.28 -16.42
N HIS A 70 7.30 5.16 -15.13
CA HIS A 70 8.24 5.34 -14.03
C HIS A 70 8.25 4.08 -13.16
N ILE A 71 9.43 3.68 -12.70
CA ILE A 71 9.64 2.51 -11.86
C ILE A 71 9.08 2.77 -10.47
N SER A 72 8.24 1.87 -9.98
CA SER A 72 7.66 1.90 -8.64
C SER A 72 8.28 0.85 -7.71
N SER A 73 8.00 0.94 -6.41
CA SER A 73 8.48 -0.05 -5.44
C SER A 73 7.95 -1.47 -5.74
N SER A 74 6.73 -1.60 -6.26
CA SER A 74 6.18 -2.88 -6.72
C SER A 74 7.00 -3.49 -7.87
N ASN A 75 7.42 -2.67 -8.83
CA ASN A 75 8.27 -3.14 -9.93
C ASN A 75 9.62 -3.64 -9.39
N LEU A 76 10.23 -2.91 -8.46
CA LEU A 76 11.51 -3.31 -7.85
C LEU A 76 11.39 -4.57 -6.99
N LYS A 77 10.28 -4.76 -6.28
CA LYS A 77 9.98 -6.04 -5.60
C LYS A 77 9.85 -7.19 -6.59
N SER A 78 9.25 -6.96 -7.76
CA SER A 78 9.21 -7.95 -8.85
C SER A 78 10.62 -8.26 -9.37
N ALA A 79 11.48 -7.25 -9.56
CA ALA A 79 12.87 -7.44 -9.97
C ALA A 79 13.66 -8.33 -8.99
N LEU A 80 13.45 -8.14 -7.68
CA LEU A 80 14.04 -8.98 -6.64
C LEU A 80 13.49 -10.41 -6.56
N LYS A 81 12.34 -10.70 -7.20
CA LYS A 81 11.91 -12.09 -7.40
C LYS A 81 12.73 -12.71 -8.53
N THR A 82 12.65 -12.09 -9.71
CA THR A 82 13.52 -12.31 -10.87
C THR A 82 13.45 -11.07 -11.78
N PRO A 83 14.52 -10.71 -12.51
CA PRO A 83 14.46 -9.65 -13.52
C PRO A 83 13.39 -9.88 -14.59
N ARG A 84 13.14 -11.14 -14.97
CA ARG A 84 12.04 -11.51 -15.88
C ARG A 84 10.65 -11.16 -15.33
N SER A 85 10.45 -11.28 -14.02
CA SER A 85 9.20 -10.85 -13.38
C SER A 85 9.01 -9.33 -13.48
N PHE A 86 10.09 -8.55 -13.35
CA PHE A 86 10.04 -7.12 -13.60
C PHE A 86 9.69 -6.83 -15.06
N TYR A 87 10.30 -7.53 -16.02
CA TYR A 87 10.01 -7.33 -17.45
C TYR A 87 8.52 -7.51 -17.78
N TYR A 88 7.89 -8.59 -17.32
CA TYR A 88 6.47 -8.84 -17.62
C TYR A 88 5.53 -7.82 -16.96
N ASP A 89 5.88 -7.34 -15.77
CA ASP A 89 5.17 -6.28 -15.07
C ASP A 89 5.35 -4.92 -15.78
N TRP A 90 6.59 -4.57 -16.13
CA TRP A 90 6.94 -3.35 -16.85
C TRP A 90 6.29 -3.26 -18.24
N GLU A 91 6.29 -4.37 -19.00
CA GLU A 91 5.66 -4.44 -20.32
C GLU A 91 4.16 -4.72 -20.27
N ARG A 92 3.58 -4.93 -19.08
CA ARG A 92 2.15 -5.22 -18.87
C ARG A 92 1.66 -6.38 -19.73
N VAL A 93 2.45 -7.46 -19.80
CA VAL A 93 2.18 -8.60 -20.69
C VAL A 93 0.93 -9.37 -20.28
N PHE A 94 0.61 -9.38 -18.99
CA PHE A 94 -0.52 -10.13 -18.43
C PHE A 94 -1.49 -9.18 -17.73
N GLU A 95 -2.78 -9.39 -17.96
CA GLU A 95 -3.85 -8.69 -17.22
C GLU A 95 -3.90 -9.18 -15.77
N GLU A 96 -3.97 -8.24 -14.82
CA GLU A 96 -4.18 -8.57 -13.42
C GLU A 96 -5.62 -9.01 -13.20
N LYS A 97 -5.80 -10.23 -12.68
CA LYS A 97 -7.12 -10.71 -12.28
C LYS A 97 -7.54 -10.05 -10.96
N PRO A 98 -8.77 -9.49 -10.86
CA PRO A 98 -9.26 -8.94 -9.61
C PRO A 98 -9.31 -10.02 -8.53
N LYS A 99 -8.75 -9.73 -7.36
CA LYS A 99 -8.69 -10.65 -6.22
C LYS A 99 -9.79 -10.28 -5.21
N PRO A 100 -10.77 -11.17 -4.94
CA PRO A 100 -11.90 -10.87 -4.06
C PRO A 100 -11.51 -10.47 -2.63
N CYS A 101 -10.38 -10.98 -2.12
CA CYS A 101 -9.91 -10.74 -0.74
C CYS A 101 -9.49 -9.29 -0.44
N PHE A 102 -9.52 -8.38 -1.42
CA PHE A 102 -9.11 -6.98 -1.22
C PHE A 102 -10.26 -6.02 -0.93
N GLN A 103 -11.52 -6.40 -1.08
CA GLN A 103 -12.64 -5.45 -0.98
C GLN A 103 -12.71 -4.72 0.38
N LEU A 104 -12.70 -5.45 1.50
CA LEU A 104 -12.70 -4.84 2.83
C LEU A 104 -11.49 -3.92 3.04
N GLY A 105 -10.31 -4.34 2.59
CA GLY A 105 -9.09 -3.55 2.67
C GLY A 105 -9.19 -2.25 1.88
N THR A 106 -9.72 -2.30 0.66
CA THR A 106 -9.96 -1.14 -0.21
C THR A 106 -10.92 -0.15 0.44
N PHE A 107 -12.06 -0.62 0.97
CA PHE A 107 -13.02 0.26 1.64
C PHE A 107 -12.47 0.82 2.95
N ALA A 108 -11.71 0.04 3.72
CA ALA A 108 -11.01 0.54 4.89
C ALA A 108 -10.02 1.64 4.51
N HIS A 109 -9.14 1.40 3.52
CA HIS A 109 -8.22 2.42 3.01
C HIS A 109 -8.96 3.70 2.59
N MET A 110 -10.00 3.59 1.75
CA MET A 110 -10.81 4.72 1.32
C MET A 110 -11.44 5.48 2.50
N ALA A 111 -11.93 4.74 3.51
CA ALA A 111 -12.57 5.32 4.70
C ALA A 111 -11.65 6.23 5.51
N PHE A 112 -10.35 5.97 5.49
CA PHE A 112 -9.35 6.76 6.21
C PHE A 112 -8.65 7.76 5.29
N LEU A 113 -8.25 7.36 4.08
CA LEU A 113 -7.48 8.17 3.12
C LEU A 113 -8.31 9.25 2.41
N GLU A 114 -9.54 8.89 2.06
CA GLU A 114 -10.43 9.67 1.21
C GLU A 114 -11.86 9.69 1.78
N PRO A 115 -12.06 10.23 3.01
CA PRO A 115 -13.34 10.14 3.72
C PRO A 115 -14.51 10.73 2.94
N ARG A 116 -14.26 11.73 2.08
CA ARG A 116 -15.29 12.31 1.19
C ARG A 116 -15.74 11.33 0.10
N LEU A 117 -14.83 10.56 -0.48
CA LEU A 117 -15.21 9.48 -1.41
C LEU A 117 -15.94 8.37 -0.66
N PHE A 118 -15.54 8.09 0.59
CA PHE A 118 -16.24 7.12 1.43
C PHE A 118 -17.69 7.51 1.75
N GLU A 119 -18.07 8.80 1.68
CA GLU A 119 -19.47 9.23 1.81
C GLU A 119 -20.37 8.69 0.69
N LEU A 120 -19.80 8.40 -0.48
CA LEU A 120 -20.48 7.78 -1.63
C LEU A 120 -20.56 6.24 -1.51
N VAL A 121 -19.92 5.66 -0.50
CA VAL A 121 -20.03 4.23 -0.19
C VAL A 121 -21.33 3.99 0.57
N LYS A 122 -22.25 3.20 0.00
CA LYS A 122 -23.55 2.90 0.61
C LYS A 122 -23.64 1.44 1.05
N VAL A 123 -24.27 1.23 2.20
CA VAL A 123 -24.51 -0.12 2.75
C VAL A 123 -25.70 -0.73 2.04
N GLU A 124 -25.48 -1.85 1.35
CA GLU A 124 -26.58 -2.57 0.72
C GLU A 124 -27.46 -3.27 1.77
N PRO A 125 -28.80 -3.16 1.65
CA PRO A 125 -29.70 -3.85 2.55
C PRO A 125 -29.56 -5.37 2.41
N ALA A 126 -29.60 -6.10 3.53
CA ALA A 126 -29.55 -7.56 3.56
C ALA A 126 -30.85 -8.18 3.03
N CYS A 127 -31.01 -8.22 1.70
CA CYS A 127 -32.19 -8.76 1.02
C CYS A 127 -31.84 -9.98 0.16
N ASN A 128 -32.73 -10.99 0.15
CA ASN A 128 -32.50 -12.25 -0.57
C ASN A 128 -32.58 -12.06 -2.09
N GLN A 129 -31.42 -11.97 -2.76
CA GLN A 129 -31.33 -11.79 -4.22
C GLN A 129 -31.78 -13.00 -5.06
N ALA A 130 -32.15 -14.12 -4.42
CA ALA A 130 -32.78 -15.27 -5.06
C ALA A 130 -34.32 -15.23 -5.03
N SER A 131 -34.94 -14.25 -4.36
CA SER A 131 -36.39 -14.04 -4.40
C SER A 131 -36.75 -12.77 -5.19
N LYS A 132 -37.95 -12.74 -5.80
CA LYS A 132 -38.45 -11.52 -6.47
C LYS A 132 -38.57 -10.36 -5.51
N ASP A 133 -39.12 -10.61 -4.32
CA ASP A 133 -39.28 -9.61 -3.27
C ASP A 133 -37.93 -8.99 -2.86
N GLY A 134 -36.89 -9.80 -2.65
CA GLY A 134 -35.57 -9.29 -2.30
C GLY A 134 -34.91 -8.46 -3.42
N VAL A 135 -35.14 -8.82 -4.70
CA VAL A 135 -34.69 -8.00 -5.82
C VAL A 135 -35.47 -6.68 -5.90
N ILE A 136 -36.79 -6.69 -5.67
CA ILE A 136 -37.62 -5.48 -5.64
C ILE A 136 -37.21 -4.54 -4.50
N GLN A 137 -36.88 -5.07 -3.32
CA GLN A 137 -36.36 -4.27 -2.21
C GLN A 137 -35.04 -3.58 -2.58
N MET A 138 -34.11 -4.29 -3.24
CA MET A 138 -32.86 -3.70 -3.72
C MET A 138 -33.08 -2.63 -4.80
N ILE A 139 -34.01 -2.87 -5.72
CA ILE A 139 -34.40 -1.88 -6.74
C ILE A 139 -34.89 -0.58 -6.08
N LYS A 140 -35.80 -0.68 -5.10
CA LYS A 140 -36.31 0.50 -4.38
C LYS A 140 -35.18 1.29 -3.73
N PHE A 141 -34.24 0.60 -3.10
CA PHE A 141 -33.06 1.23 -2.50
C PHE A 141 -32.23 2.01 -3.54
N TYR A 142 -31.95 1.43 -4.71
CA TYR A 142 -31.22 2.14 -5.77
C TYR A 142 -32.02 3.29 -6.38
N GLU A 143 -33.33 3.14 -6.56
CA GLU A 143 -34.19 4.24 -7.03
C GLU A 143 -34.22 5.40 -6.03
N GLU A 144 -34.25 5.14 -4.73
CA GLU A 144 -34.18 6.16 -3.68
C GLU A 144 -32.85 6.92 -3.70
N LEU A 145 -31.73 6.24 -3.94
CA LEU A 145 -30.42 6.88 -4.10
C LEU A 145 -30.39 7.77 -5.34
N LEU A 146 -30.81 7.25 -6.50
CA LEU A 146 -30.85 8.00 -7.75
C LEU A 146 -31.80 9.21 -7.68
N ALA A 147 -32.91 9.10 -6.96
CA ALA A 147 -33.84 10.21 -6.77
C ALA A 147 -33.23 11.40 -6.00
N ASN A 148 -32.15 11.17 -5.24
CA ASN A 148 -31.42 12.24 -4.55
C ASN A 148 -30.34 12.91 -5.43
N GLU A 149 -30.08 12.38 -6.63
CA GLU A 149 -29.12 12.98 -7.56
C GLU A 149 -29.76 14.08 -8.39
N GLU A 150 -29.24 15.31 -8.28
CA GLU A 150 -29.79 16.50 -8.95
C GLU A 150 -29.87 16.37 -10.49
N ASN A 151 -28.98 15.57 -11.07
CA ASN A 151 -28.88 15.36 -12.52
C ASN A 151 -29.57 14.08 -13.02
N TYR A 152 -30.26 13.35 -12.15
CA TYR A 152 -30.99 12.15 -12.55
C TYR A 152 -32.42 12.51 -12.97
N ALA A 153 -32.66 12.54 -14.28
CA ALA A 153 -34.01 12.61 -14.83
C ALA A 153 -34.63 11.21 -14.76
N ARG A 154 -35.63 11.03 -13.88
CA ARG A 154 -36.43 9.80 -13.89
C ARG A 154 -37.26 9.75 -15.17
N ASP A 155 -37.12 8.69 -15.95
CA ASP A 155 -38.01 8.42 -17.07
C ASP A 155 -39.43 8.21 -16.54
N ALA A 156 -40.29 9.22 -16.68
CA ALA A 156 -41.66 9.20 -16.14
C ALA A 156 -42.56 8.12 -16.77
N GLU A 157 -42.10 7.50 -17.87
CA GLU A 157 -42.83 6.46 -18.63
C GLU A 157 -42.45 5.02 -18.22
N SER A 158 -41.45 4.81 -17.35
CA SER A 158 -41.06 3.46 -16.93
C SER A 158 -42.09 2.87 -15.96
N GLU A 159 -42.67 1.71 -16.31
CA GLU A 159 -43.58 0.97 -15.43
C GLU A 159 -42.90 0.61 -14.10
N SER A 160 -43.58 0.85 -12.96
CA SER A 160 -42.99 0.56 -11.65
C SER A 160 -42.73 -0.93 -11.48
N PRO A 161 -41.51 -1.32 -11.06
CA PRO A 161 -41.14 -2.72 -10.90
C PRO A 161 -42.04 -3.40 -9.87
N SER A 162 -42.59 -4.56 -10.23
CA SER A 162 -43.55 -5.30 -9.39
C SER A 162 -43.35 -6.81 -9.50
N GLU A 163 -43.98 -7.59 -8.60
CA GLU A 163 -43.88 -9.06 -8.61
C GLU A 163 -44.39 -9.71 -9.91
N LYS A 164 -45.18 -8.97 -10.69
CA LYS A 164 -45.70 -9.41 -11.99
C LYS A 164 -44.61 -9.50 -13.06
N TRP A 165 -43.53 -8.74 -12.91
CA TRP A 165 -42.42 -8.78 -13.84
C TRP A 165 -41.71 -10.13 -13.84
N ASN A 166 -41.11 -10.49 -14.98
CA ASN A 166 -40.24 -11.65 -15.06
C ASN A 166 -39.04 -11.47 -14.12
N PHE A 167 -38.60 -12.54 -13.46
CA PHE A 167 -37.52 -12.46 -12.47
C PHE A 167 -36.17 -12.02 -13.08
N ASN A 168 -35.87 -12.43 -14.32
CA ASN A 168 -34.67 -11.98 -15.01
C ASN A 168 -34.76 -10.50 -15.38
N ALA A 169 -35.92 -10.03 -15.84
CA ALA A 169 -36.15 -8.61 -16.12
C ALA A 169 -35.98 -7.73 -14.86
N LEU A 170 -36.42 -8.21 -13.69
CA LEU A 170 -36.15 -7.52 -12.42
C LEU A 170 -34.66 -7.43 -12.10
N LYS A 171 -33.89 -8.50 -12.34
CA LYS A 171 -32.44 -8.50 -12.12
C LYS A 171 -31.71 -7.57 -13.09
N GLU A 172 -32.07 -7.61 -14.37
CA GLU A 172 -31.52 -6.72 -15.39
C GLU A 172 -31.79 -5.25 -15.04
N TYR A 173 -33.01 -4.92 -14.63
CA TYR A 173 -33.36 -3.56 -14.19
C TYR A 173 -32.59 -3.13 -12.94
N ARG A 174 -32.45 -4.01 -11.94
CA ARG A 174 -31.62 -3.76 -10.76
C ARG A 174 -30.17 -3.47 -11.15
N ASP A 175 -29.60 -4.27 -12.05
CA ASP A 175 -28.19 -4.15 -12.45
C ASP A 175 -27.95 -2.87 -13.26
N ASP A 176 -28.92 -2.44 -14.10
CA ASP A 176 -28.90 -1.15 -14.79
C ASP A 176 -28.92 0.03 -13.80
N LEU A 177 -29.80 0.02 -12.79
CA LEU A 177 -29.82 1.05 -11.75
C LEU A 177 -28.51 1.10 -10.95
N LYS A 178 -27.94 -0.07 -10.63
CA LYS A 178 -26.65 -0.16 -9.95
C LYS A 178 -25.53 0.43 -10.80
N GLN A 179 -25.51 0.13 -12.10
CA GLN A 179 -24.52 0.68 -13.02
C GLN A 179 -24.63 2.20 -13.12
N LYS A 180 -25.85 2.75 -13.23
CA LYS A 180 -26.07 4.20 -13.22
C LYS A 180 -25.51 4.86 -11.95
N LEU A 181 -25.75 4.26 -10.78
CA LEU A 181 -25.18 4.74 -9.52
C LEU A 181 -23.65 4.69 -9.52
N ILE A 182 -23.04 3.61 -10.05
CA ILE A 182 -21.60 3.51 -10.22
C ILE A 182 -21.07 4.62 -11.14
N ASP A 183 -21.79 4.94 -12.21
CA ASP A 183 -21.43 6.04 -13.14
C ASP A 183 -21.52 7.41 -12.45
N PHE A 184 -22.39 7.56 -11.44
CA PHE A 184 -22.43 8.72 -10.52
C PHE A 184 -21.35 8.68 -9.42
N GLY A 185 -20.52 7.63 -9.36
CA GLY A 185 -19.42 7.49 -8.40
C GLY A 185 -19.76 6.74 -7.12
N TYR A 186 -20.95 6.14 -7.02
CA TYR A 186 -21.32 5.32 -5.88
C TYR A 186 -20.56 4.00 -5.86
N SER A 187 -20.33 3.51 -4.65
CA SER A 187 -19.87 2.14 -4.42
C SER A 187 -20.64 1.53 -3.26
N PHE A 188 -20.60 0.21 -3.16
CA PHE A 188 -21.50 -0.53 -2.26
C PHE A 188 -20.72 -1.50 -1.38
N ILE A 189 -21.11 -1.56 -0.11
CA ILE A 189 -20.54 -2.46 0.91
C ILE A 189 -21.61 -3.28 1.59
N SER A 190 -21.24 -4.46 2.09
CA SER A 190 -22.13 -5.24 2.94
C SER A 190 -22.24 -4.62 4.33
N GLU A 191 -23.34 -4.94 5.03
CA GLU A 191 -23.55 -4.55 6.43
C GLU A 191 -22.40 -5.03 7.34
N GLU A 192 -21.93 -6.26 7.15
CA GLU A 192 -20.80 -6.84 7.89
C GLU A 192 -19.52 -6.01 7.69
N MET A 193 -19.16 -5.70 6.44
CA MET A 193 -17.97 -4.89 6.15
C MET A 193 -18.09 -3.48 6.75
N ASN A 194 -19.29 -2.88 6.69
CA ASN A 194 -19.54 -1.57 7.30
C ASN A 194 -19.38 -1.60 8.83
N MET A 195 -19.84 -2.67 9.49
CA MET A 195 -19.63 -2.87 10.93
C MET A 195 -18.14 -2.94 11.28
N ILE A 196 -17.34 -3.68 10.49
CA ILE A 196 -15.89 -3.77 10.67
C ILE A 196 -15.23 -2.40 10.49
N ILE A 197 -15.57 -1.66 9.42
CA ILE A 197 -15.03 -0.31 9.19
C ILE A 197 -15.42 0.65 10.31
N THR A 198 -16.64 0.51 10.85
CA THR A 198 -17.11 1.32 11.99
C THR A 198 -16.33 1.00 13.27
N ALA A 199 -16.02 -0.28 13.52
CA ALA A 199 -15.16 -0.70 14.62
C ALA A 199 -13.74 -0.15 14.46
N LEU A 200 -13.15 -0.29 13.27
CA LEU A 200 -11.84 0.28 12.93
C LEU A 200 -11.81 1.80 13.13
N LYS A 201 -12.82 2.53 12.68
CA LYS A 201 -12.91 3.99 12.90
C LYS A 201 -12.91 4.34 14.38
N ARG A 202 -13.67 3.60 15.20
CA ARG A 202 -13.69 3.80 16.65
C ARG A 202 -12.32 3.55 17.27
N ASN A 203 -11.70 2.42 16.97
CA ASN A 203 -10.37 2.04 17.48
C ASN A 203 -9.30 3.04 17.03
N TYR A 204 -9.38 3.52 15.79
CA TYR A 204 -8.52 4.57 15.25
C TYR A 204 -8.55 5.86 16.10
N TYR A 205 -9.74 6.35 16.47
CA TYR A 205 -9.86 7.57 17.28
C TYR A 205 -9.50 7.36 18.76
N TRP A 206 -9.61 6.13 19.27
CA TRP A 206 -9.24 5.79 20.64
C TRP A 206 -7.74 5.53 20.81
N TYR A 207 -7.07 5.06 19.75
CA TYR A 207 -5.68 4.62 19.81
C TYR A 207 -4.75 5.71 20.37
N GLY A 208 -3.94 5.34 21.36
CA GLY A 208 -2.96 6.23 21.99
C GLY A 208 -3.54 7.54 22.53
N GLY A 209 -4.82 7.56 22.91
CA GLY A 209 -5.50 8.78 23.36
C GLY A 209 -5.83 9.77 22.23
N GLY A 210 -6.01 9.27 21.00
CA GLY A 210 -6.28 10.09 19.81
C GLY A 210 -5.01 10.58 19.13
N ILE A 211 -3.91 9.83 19.20
CA ILE A 211 -2.64 10.23 18.58
C ILE A 211 -2.70 10.22 17.05
N ILE A 212 -3.47 9.33 16.43
CA ILE A 212 -3.49 9.19 14.97
C ILE A 212 -4.03 10.45 14.27
N PRO A 213 -5.17 11.05 14.67
CA PRO A 213 -5.58 12.36 14.16
C PRO A 213 -4.53 13.46 14.31
N ASN A 214 -3.72 13.42 15.35
CA ASN A 214 -2.65 14.40 15.56
C ASN A 214 -1.46 14.16 14.61
N ILE A 215 -1.08 12.91 14.35
CA ILE A 215 -0.05 12.55 13.35
C ILE A 215 -0.50 12.96 11.93
N LEU A 216 -1.78 12.76 11.60
CA LEU A 216 -2.34 13.11 10.28
C LEU A 216 -2.73 14.58 10.14
N LYS A 217 -2.50 15.39 11.16
CA LYS A 217 -2.89 16.80 11.15
C LYS A 217 -2.11 17.55 10.08
N GLY A 218 -2.81 18.06 9.06
CA GLY A 218 -2.19 18.74 7.92
C GLY A 218 -1.49 17.82 6.92
N ALA A 219 -1.63 16.49 7.07
CA ALA A 219 -1.07 15.52 6.15
C ALA A 219 -1.79 15.56 4.79
N TYR A 220 -1.09 15.17 3.73
CA TYR A 220 -1.64 15.02 2.39
C TYR A 220 -1.77 13.54 2.08
N SER A 221 -2.97 13.10 1.72
CA SER A 221 -3.19 11.76 1.17
C SER A 221 -2.97 11.72 -0.34
N GLU A 222 -2.59 10.54 -0.83
CA GLU A 222 -2.73 10.15 -2.24
C GLU A 222 -2.05 11.13 -3.23
N VAL A 223 -0.88 11.65 -2.84
CA VAL A 223 -0.06 12.54 -3.67
C VAL A 223 1.06 11.75 -4.32
N SER A 224 1.19 11.89 -5.64
CA SER A 224 2.22 11.23 -6.42
C SER A 224 3.48 12.10 -6.53
N PHE A 225 4.63 11.46 -6.39
CA PHE A 225 5.97 12.03 -6.58
C PHE A 225 6.63 11.31 -7.75
N TYR A 226 7.07 12.09 -8.73
CA TYR A 226 7.78 11.61 -9.91
C TYR A 226 9.16 12.26 -9.93
N GLY A 227 10.18 11.43 -10.01
CA GLY A 227 11.57 11.86 -10.00
C GLY A 227 12.43 11.02 -10.91
N LYS A 228 13.73 11.31 -10.85
CA LYS A 228 14.77 10.56 -11.55
C LYS A 228 15.82 10.19 -10.52
N ASP A 229 16.17 8.92 -10.48
CA ASP A 229 17.25 8.43 -9.64
C ASP A 229 18.59 8.96 -10.16
N GLU A 230 19.40 9.57 -9.28
CA GLU A 230 20.62 10.28 -9.67
C GLU A 230 21.70 9.32 -10.16
N GLU A 231 21.83 8.15 -9.52
CA GLU A 231 22.86 7.15 -9.81
C GLU A 231 22.60 6.42 -11.13
N THR A 232 21.39 5.90 -11.30
CA THR A 232 21.03 5.07 -12.47
C THR A 232 20.47 5.88 -13.64
N GLY A 233 20.00 7.11 -13.37
CA GLY A 233 19.30 7.95 -14.33
C GLY A 233 17.90 7.43 -14.70
N LEU A 234 17.37 6.44 -13.98
CA LEU A 234 16.05 5.87 -14.25
C LEU A 234 14.93 6.72 -13.66
N ASN A 235 13.81 6.80 -14.37
CA ASN A 235 12.63 7.50 -13.90
C ASN A 235 11.93 6.65 -12.81
N VAL A 236 11.69 7.24 -11.65
CA VAL A 236 11.11 6.59 -10.47
C VAL A 236 9.87 7.33 -10.00
N ARG A 237 8.95 6.60 -9.36
CA ARG A 237 7.74 7.19 -8.78
C ARG A 237 7.35 6.54 -7.47
N VAL A 238 6.74 7.34 -6.61
CA VAL A 238 6.14 6.90 -5.36
C VAL A 238 4.82 7.62 -5.12
N ARG A 239 3.92 6.98 -4.39
CA ARG A 239 2.65 7.55 -3.95
C ARG A 239 2.38 7.02 -2.55
N PRO A 240 2.82 7.74 -1.50
CA PRO A 240 2.51 7.33 -0.14
C PRO A 240 1.02 7.46 0.15
N ASP A 241 0.51 6.61 1.05
CA ASP A 241 -0.87 6.71 1.54
C ASP A 241 -1.09 8.11 2.13
N TYR A 242 -0.18 8.54 3.00
CA TYR A 242 -0.04 9.91 3.50
C TYR A 242 1.42 10.34 3.54
N PHE A 243 1.65 11.64 3.47
CA PHE A 243 2.87 12.24 4.00
C PHE A 243 2.54 13.47 4.84
N ASN A 244 3.43 13.79 5.76
CA ASN A 244 3.37 15.01 6.53
C ASN A 244 4.75 15.67 6.61
N VAL A 245 4.76 16.93 7.03
CA VAL A 245 5.94 17.80 6.98
C VAL A 245 6.33 18.28 8.36
N GLU A 246 7.58 18.71 8.47
CA GLU A 246 8.17 19.13 9.76
C GLU A 246 7.43 20.28 10.42
N GLU A 247 6.81 21.17 9.64
CA GLU A 247 6.03 22.28 10.16
C GLU A 247 4.74 21.82 10.90
N ASN A 248 4.27 20.61 10.61
CA ASN A 248 3.02 20.06 11.17
C ASN A 248 3.25 19.05 12.29
N ILE A 249 4.32 18.24 12.21
CA ILE A 249 4.59 17.15 13.17
C ILE A 249 6.05 17.07 13.63
N GLY A 250 6.87 18.08 13.34
CA GLY A 250 8.28 18.16 13.76
C GLY A 250 9.27 17.38 12.90
N VAL A 251 8.78 16.57 11.96
CA VAL A 251 9.58 15.78 11.00
C VAL A 251 8.90 15.72 9.63
N ASN A 252 9.67 15.52 8.55
CA ASN A 252 9.08 15.14 7.27
C ASN A 252 8.91 13.61 7.26
N ALA A 253 7.67 13.15 7.24
CA ALA A 253 7.34 11.73 7.41
C ALA A 253 6.53 11.17 6.26
N VAL A 254 6.88 9.95 5.89
CA VAL A 254 6.02 9.02 5.16
C VAL A 254 5.07 8.37 6.16
N ILE A 255 3.78 8.29 5.85
CA ILE A 255 2.78 7.67 6.71
C ILE A 255 2.03 6.62 5.88
N SER A 256 2.26 5.35 6.21
CA SER A 256 1.80 4.20 5.42
C SER A 256 0.65 3.50 6.12
N PHE A 257 -0.46 3.27 5.42
CA PHE A 257 -1.60 2.50 5.91
C PHE A 257 -1.52 1.07 5.40
N LYS A 258 -1.82 0.10 6.25
CA LYS A 258 -1.94 -1.30 5.84
C LYS A 258 -3.07 -2.00 6.56
N THR A 259 -4.02 -2.52 5.78
CA THR A 259 -4.94 -3.53 6.30
C THR A 259 -4.26 -4.89 6.38
N THR A 260 -4.51 -5.64 7.45
CA THR A 260 -3.93 -6.97 7.63
C THR A 260 -4.90 -7.90 8.34
N ARG A 261 -4.72 -9.21 8.13
CA ARG A 261 -5.39 -10.27 8.90
C ARG A 261 -4.50 -10.82 10.01
N ALA A 262 -3.35 -10.19 10.26
CA ALA A 262 -2.48 -10.60 11.34
C ALA A 262 -3.19 -10.41 12.69
N ASP A 263 -3.27 -11.49 13.46
CA ASP A 263 -3.90 -11.58 14.78
C ASP A 263 -2.97 -11.07 15.90
N ASP A 264 -1.67 -10.94 15.62
CA ASP A 264 -0.69 -10.30 16.49
C ASP A 264 0.37 -9.49 15.71
N LEU A 265 1.15 -8.67 16.44
CA LEU A 265 2.21 -7.82 15.87
C LEU A 265 3.39 -8.62 15.31
N GLY A 266 3.77 -9.74 15.91
CA GLY A 266 4.88 -10.58 15.43
C GLY A 266 4.60 -11.17 14.06
N LYS A 267 3.36 -11.64 13.84
CA LYS A 267 2.88 -12.07 12.52
C LYS A 267 2.88 -10.91 11.52
N PHE A 268 2.44 -9.72 11.93
CA PHE A 268 2.48 -8.55 11.06
C PHE A 268 3.92 -8.19 10.65
N TYR A 269 4.87 -8.22 11.59
CA TYR A 269 6.29 -7.97 11.29
C TYR A 269 6.88 -8.99 10.32
N TYR A 270 6.53 -10.28 10.51
CA TYR A 270 6.90 -11.32 9.56
C TYR A 270 6.33 -11.04 8.16
N ASP A 271 5.06 -10.65 8.06
CA ASP A 271 4.42 -10.32 6.79
C ASP A 271 5.07 -9.08 6.14
N CYS A 272 5.44 -8.06 6.91
CA CYS A 272 6.20 -6.90 6.43
C CYS A 272 7.52 -7.32 5.78
N ALA A 273 8.32 -8.14 6.48
CA ALA A 273 9.60 -8.62 5.97
C ALA A 273 9.44 -9.54 4.74
N LYS A 274 8.45 -10.43 4.76
CA LYS A 274 8.12 -11.34 3.64
C LYS A 274 7.71 -10.57 2.39
N LEU A 275 6.92 -9.50 2.55
CA LEU A 275 6.44 -8.63 1.47
C LEU A 275 7.39 -7.46 1.15
N LYS A 276 8.56 -7.44 1.81
CA LYS A 276 9.61 -6.44 1.64
C LYS A 276 9.10 -5.01 1.81
N TYR A 277 8.29 -4.74 2.82
CA TYR A 277 7.73 -3.41 3.03
C TYR A 277 8.82 -2.36 3.25
N GLU A 278 9.91 -2.72 3.93
CA GLU A 278 11.09 -1.88 4.13
C GLU A 278 11.63 -1.30 2.82
N LEU A 279 11.64 -2.07 1.72
CA LEU A 279 12.06 -1.57 0.41
C LEU A 279 11.15 -0.44 -0.08
N SER A 280 9.83 -0.61 0.05
CA SER A 280 8.87 0.43 -0.34
C SER A 280 9.06 1.68 0.49
N GLU A 281 9.16 1.55 1.81
CA GLU A 281 9.30 2.70 2.72
C GLU A 281 10.64 3.43 2.52
N GLY A 282 11.74 2.69 2.31
CA GLY A 282 13.04 3.28 1.99
C GLY A 282 13.02 4.03 0.65
N MET A 283 12.41 3.44 -0.39
CA MET A 283 12.22 4.12 -1.67
C MET A 283 11.36 5.39 -1.53
N TYR A 284 10.33 5.37 -0.69
CA TYR A 284 9.48 6.55 -0.48
C TYR A 284 10.29 7.70 0.11
N GLN A 285 11.10 7.44 1.14
CA GLN A 285 12.00 8.42 1.74
C GLN A 285 12.99 9.01 0.72
N GLU A 286 13.68 8.17 -0.04
CA GLU A 286 14.68 8.62 -1.03
C GLU A 286 14.04 9.45 -2.15
N VAL A 287 13.00 8.92 -2.80
CA VAL A 287 12.37 9.60 -3.94
C VAL A 287 11.71 10.90 -3.51
N MET A 288 11.01 10.92 -2.37
CA MET A 288 10.39 12.15 -1.87
C MET A 288 11.44 13.17 -1.47
N SER A 289 12.55 12.75 -0.86
CA SER A 289 13.62 13.67 -0.50
C SER A 289 14.28 14.28 -1.72
N GLY A 290 14.63 13.46 -2.71
CA GLY A 290 15.22 13.92 -3.97
C GLY A 290 14.30 14.89 -4.72
N VAL A 291 13.01 14.56 -4.87
CA VAL A 291 12.03 15.40 -5.59
C VAL A 291 11.79 16.74 -4.89
N THR A 292 11.70 16.75 -3.57
CA THR A 292 11.28 17.93 -2.80
C THR A 292 12.42 18.77 -2.24
N GLY A 293 13.64 18.22 -2.16
CA GLY A 293 14.75 18.82 -1.42
C GLY A 293 14.55 18.84 0.10
N ARG A 294 13.50 18.20 0.63
CA ARG A 294 13.26 18.06 2.08
C ARG A 294 13.79 16.72 2.56
N ASN A 295 14.20 16.66 3.82
CA ASN A 295 14.72 15.41 4.38
C ASN A 295 13.58 14.52 4.92
N PHE A 296 13.03 13.63 4.10
CA PHE A 296 12.11 12.59 4.53
C PHE A 296 12.89 11.41 5.13
N ASN A 297 12.96 11.37 6.45
CA ASN A 297 13.74 10.38 7.21
C ASN A 297 12.91 9.68 8.31
N VAL A 298 11.59 9.85 8.30
CA VAL A 298 10.69 9.14 9.23
C VAL A 298 9.61 8.39 8.46
N THR A 299 9.33 7.16 8.87
CA THR A 299 8.17 6.40 8.39
C THR A 299 7.32 5.91 9.56
N ILE A 300 6.03 6.24 9.52
CA ILE A 300 5.03 5.82 10.49
C ILE A 300 4.04 4.89 9.80
N MET A 301 3.94 3.65 10.25
CA MET A 301 3.01 2.66 9.74
C MET A 301 1.76 2.60 10.61
N ILE A 302 0.59 2.73 10.01
CA ILE A 302 -0.72 2.57 10.66
C ILE A 302 -1.33 1.26 10.16
N MET A 303 -1.30 0.25 11.03
CA MET A 303 -1.89 -1.07 10.79
C MET A 303 -3.37 -1.04 11.15
N LEU A 304 -4.21 -1.57 10.27
CA LEU A 304 -5.65 -1.78 10.47
C LEU A 304 -5.94 -3.28 10.43
N GLN A 305 -6.35 -3.87 11.55
CA GLN A 305 -6.65 -5.29 11.63
C GLN A 305 -8.05 -5.59 11.06
N THR A 306 -8.13 -6.56 10.16
CA THR A 306 -9.38 -6.98 9.48
C THR A 306 -9.92 -8.31 10.02
N VAL A 307 -9.42 -8.73 11.17
CA VAL A 307 -9.91 -9.85 11.98
C VAL A 307 -10.18 -9.33 13.39
N GLU A 308 -11.06 -9.98 14.14
CA GLU A 308 -11.37 -9.60 15.51
C GLU A 308 -10.10 -9.50 16.37
N PRO A 309 -9.97 -8.47 17.24
CA PRO A 309 -10.98 -7.46 17.62
C PRO A 309 -11.05 -6.21 16.70
N TYR A 310 -10.46 -6.27 15.51
CA TYR A 310 -10.38 -5.14 14.55
C TYR A 310 -9.55 -3.97 15.09
N ASP A 311 -8.44 -4.29 15.73
CA ASP A 311 -7.56 -3.30 16.34
C ASP A 311 -6.76 -2.47 15.33
N VAL A 312 -6.17 -1.40 15.85
CA VAL A 312 -5.28 -0.49 15.13
C VAL A 312 -3.94 -0.45 15.87
N ALA A 313 -2.84 -0.32 15.13
CA ALA A 313 -1.53 -0.08 15.72
C ALA A 313 -0.78 1.02 14.96
N VAL A 314 -0.10 1.90 15.68
CA VAL A 314 0.86 2.86 15.14
C VAL A 314 2.26 2.32 15.41
N LEU A 315 3.02 2.10 14.35
CA LEU A 315 4.33 1.48 14.37
C LEU A 315 5.33 2.45 13.77
N PHE A 316 6.36 2.79 14.52
CA PHE A 316 7.44 3.66 14.07
C PHE A 316 8.57 2.78 13.51
N TRP A 317 8.96 2.97 12.25
CA TRP A 317 10.00 2.14 11.65
C TRP A 317 11.36 2.38 12.31
N SER A 318 12.14 1.31 12.46
CA SER A 318 13.50 1.43 12.97
C SER A 318 14.43 2.06 11.90
N PRO A 319 15.43 2.85 12.30
CA PRO A 319 16.44 3.34 11.37
C PRO A 319 17.17 2.20 10.62
N ASP A 320 17.45 1.09 11.31
CA ASP A 320 18.12 -0.10 10.73
C ASP A 320 17.32 -0.69 9.56
N ASP A 321 16.01 -0.87 9.75
CA ASP A 321 15.15 -1.45 8.73
C ASP A 321 14.95 -0.48 7.56
N LEU A 322 14.87 0.83 7.82
CA LEU A 322 14.78 1.84 6.77
C LEU A 322 16.06 1.91 5.93
N ALA A 323 17.23 1.88 6.57
CA ALA A 323 18.52 1.84 5.88
C ALA A 323 18.65 0.57 5.03
N ASN A 324 18.26 -0.59 5.56
CA ASN A 324 18.17 -1.84 4.80
C ASN A 324 17.18 -1.73 3.61
N GLY A 325 16.06 -1.04 3.81
CA GLY A 325 15.08 -0.73 2.78
C GLY A 325 15.66 0.09 1.63
N LYS A 326 16.38 1.17 1.95
CA LYS A 326 17.10 2.03 1.00
C LYS A 326 18.15 1.24 0.22
N TYR A 327 18.97 0.44 0.91
CA TYR A 327 19.93 -0.46 0.28
C TYR A 327 19.26 -1.41 -0.73
N LYS A 328 18.15 -2.06 -0.33
CA LYS A 328 17.38 -2.95 -1.21
C LYS A 328 16.78 -2.21 -2.41
N TYR A 329 16.36 -0.96 -2.24
CA TYR A 329 15.89 -0.09 -3.32
C TYR A 329 17.01 0.14 -4.35
N HIS A 330 18.17 0.65 -3.93
CA HIS A 330 19.31 0.90 -4.82
C HIS A 330 19.79 -0.38 -5.51
N TYR A 331 19.91 -1.48 -4.76
CA TYR A 331 20.30 -2.79 -5.31
C TYR A 331 19.29 -3.32 -6.34
N ALA A 332 17.99 -3.19 -6.10
CA ALA A 332 16.98 -3.59 -7.08
C ALA A 332 17.02 -2.71 -8.34
N LEU A 333 17.28 -1.41 -8.16
CA LEU A 333 17.33 -0.47 -9.28
C LEU A 333 18.57 -0.67 -10.15
N SER A 334 19.72 -1.00 -9.55
CA SER A 334 20.94 -1.35 -10.31
C SER A 334 20.75 -2.61 -11.14
N ILE A 335 20.08 -3.65 -10.62
CA ILE A 335 19.68 -4.83 -11.40
C ILE A 335 18.83 -4.42 -12.61
N VAL A 336 17.84 -3.56 -12.40
CA VAL A 336 16.95 -3.09 -13.47
C VAL A 336 17.72 -2.30 -14.53
N LYS A 337 18.63 -1.40 -14.11
CA LYS A 337 19.50 -0.63 -15.01
C LYS A 337 20.33 -1.56 -15.89
N ASP A 338 20.98 -2.54 -15.28
CA ASP A 338 21.77 -3.56 -15.97
C ASP A 338 20.94 -4.33 -17.00
N CYS A 339 19.73 -4.72 -16.64
CA CYS A 339 18.84 -5.45 -17.54
C CYS A 339 18.39 -4.60 -18.73
N PHE A 340 18.11 -3.31 -18.52
CA PHE A 340 17.79 -2.38 -19.59
C PHE A 340 18.96 -2.19 -20.55
N ASP A 341 20.18 -2.00 -20.03
CA ASP A 341 21.38 -1.81 -20.85
C ASP A 341 21.70 -3.05 -21.69
N LYS A 342 21.64 -4.23 -21.06
CA LYS A 342 21.91 -5.53 -21.70
C LYS A 342 20.75 -6.03 -22.56
N LYS A 343 19.57 -5.43 -22.44
CA LYS A 343 18.30 -5.90 -23.05
C LYS A 343 18.02 -7.37 -22.76
N TRP A 344 18.36 -7.81 -21.55
CA TRP A 344 18.26 -9.20 -21.12
C TRP A 344 17.72 -9.27 -19.70
N PHE A 345 16.63 -10.00 -19.52
CA PHE A 345 15.91 -10.14 -18.26
C PHE A 345 15.89 -11.62 -17.85
N PRO A 346 16.91 -12.09 -17.11
CA PRO A 346 16.97 -13.48 -16.69
C PRO A 346 15.90 -13.81 -15.64
N GLY A 347 15.55 -15.09 -15.55
CA GLY A 347 14.60 -15.61 -14.58
C GLY A 347 15.32 -16.31 -13.44
N TYR A 348 14.82 -17.48 -13.05
CA TYR A 348 15.53 -18.33 -12.09
C TYR A 348 16.91 -18.78 -12.59
N ASP A 349 17.11 -18.83 -13.91
CA ASP A 349 18.39 -19.13 -14.55
C ASP A 349 19.55 -18.23 -14.06
N ALA A 350 19.28 -17.00 -13.60
CA ALA A 350 20.31 -16.14 -12.99
C ALA A 350 20.78 -16.61 -11.59
N LYS A 351 20.12 -17.60 -10.99
CA LYS A 351 20.55 -18.20 -9.71
C LYS A 351 21.47 -19.40 -9.88
N ALA A 352 21.72 -19.83 -11.12
CA ALA A 352 22.65 -20.90 -11.41
C ALA A 352 24.11 -20.41 -11.29
N GLU A 353 25.02 -21.29 -10.92
CA GLU A 353 26.45 -21.01 -10.93
C GLU A 353 26.96 -20.71 -12.35
N GLU A 354 28.07 -19.98 -12.46
CA GLU A 354 28.66 -19.68 -13.75
C GLU A 354 29.03 -20.97 -14.50
N GLY A 355 28.69 -21.04 -15.79
CA GLY A 355 28.91 -22.23 -16.61
C GLY A 355 27.85 -23.34 -16.45
N ALA A 356 26.97 -23.29 -15.44
CA ALA A 356 25.90 -24.28 -15.23
C ALA A 356 24.71 -24.14 -16.22
N ARG A 357 24.78 -23.18 -17.15
CA ARG A 357 23.79 -22.95 -18.22
C ARG A 357 22.34 -22.84 -17.72
N GLY A 358 22.15 -22.26 -16.53
CA GLY A 358 20.83 -22.06 -15.92
C GLY A 358 20.28 -23.26 -15.16
N ILE A 359 21.03 -24.35 -15.02
CA ILE A 359 20.67 -25.48 -14.16
C ILE A 359 21.00 -25.11 -12.70
N ILE A 360 20.02 -25.25 -11.81
CA ILE A 360 20.12 -24.86 -10.40
C ILE A 360 20.09 -26.12 -9.54
N ASP A 361 21.07 -26.26 -8.65
CA ASP A 361 21.07 -27.33 -7.67
C ASP A 361 20.03 -27.08 -6.57
N MET A 362 19.13 -28.03 -6.38
CA MET A 362 18.07 -27.95 -5.38
C MET A 362 18.53 -28.58 -4.07
N GLN A 363 18.38 -27.84 -2.97
CA GLN A 363 18.61 -28.35 -1.62
C GLN A 363 17.38 -28.12 -0.73
N LEU A 364 16.97 -29.14 0.01
CA LEU A 364 15.87 -29.02 0.97
C LEU A 364 16.32 -28.24 2.23
N PRO A 365 15.41 -27.47 2.87
CA PRO A 365 15.71 -26.75 4.09
C PRO A 365 16.13 -27.68 5.24
N ASP A 366 16.97 -27.19 6.16
CA ASP A 366 17.50 -28.01 7.26
C ASP A 366 16.45 -28.63 8.18
N TRP A 367 15.28 -27.98 8.34
CA TRP A 367 14.19 -28.55 9.13
C TRP A 367 13.65 -29.86 8.54
N SER A 368 13.78 -30.08 7.23
CA SER A 368 13.33 -31.33 6.57
C SER A 368 14.20 -32.54 6.95
N LYS A 369 15.41 -32.29 7.44
CA LYS A 369 16.35 -33.34 7.89
C LYS A 369 16.03 -33.82 9.31
N LYS A 370 15.18 -33.12 10.05
CA LYS A 370 14.83 -33.48 11.44
C LYS A 370 13.70 -34.50 11.43
N LEU A 371 14.02 -35.79 11.63
CA LEU A 371 13.02 -36.79 12.02
C LEU A 371 12.71 -36.62 13.52
N LEU A 372 11.45 -36.33 13.85
CA LEU A 372 10.95 -36.45 15.22
C LEU A 372 10.47 -37.89 15.41
N HIS A 373 11.24 -38.70 16.12
CA HIS A 373 10.77 -40.03 16.55
C HIS A 373 9.76 -39.88 17.70
N PRO A 374 8.63 -40.61 17.69
CA PRO A 374 7.72 -40.65 18.83
C PRO A 374 8.46 -41.16 20.07
N VAL A 375 8.51 -40.36 21.13
CA VAL A 375 9.25 -40.66 22.36
C VAL A 375 8.52 -41.70 23.23
N ALA A 376 7.26 -42.02 22.94
CA ALA A 376 6.37 -42.81 23.80
C ALA A 376 6.25 -44.31 23.43
N ILE A 377 7.08 -44.83 22.53
CA ILE A 377 6.98 -46.22 22.07
C ILE A 377 8.00 -47.16 22.77
N ASP A 378 8.98 -46.61 23.49
CA ASP A 378 10.09 -47.40 24.06
C ASP A 378 9.89 -47.87 25.53
N ASP A 379 8.74 -47.61 26.15
CA ASP A 379 8.49 -47.96 27.58
C ASP A 379 7.58 -49.19 27.79
N PHE A 380 7.54 -50.14 26.84
CA PHE A 380 6.89 -51.44 27.05
C PHE A 380 7.91 -52.58 27.02
N GLU A 381 8.66 -52.76 28.11
CA GLU A 381 9.26 -54.05 28.51
C GLU A 381 8.84 -54.45 29.92
#